data_AF-I6D652-F1
#
_entry.id   AF-I6D652-F1
#
_cell.length_a   1.000
_cell.length_b   1.000
_cell.length_c   1.000
_cell.angle_alpha   90.00
_cell.angle_beta   90.00
_cell.angle_gamma   90.00
#
_symmetry.space_group_name_H-M   'P 1'
#
loop_
_entity.id
_entity.type
_entity.pdbx_description
1 polymer ?
#
loop_
_entity_poly.entity_id
_entity_poly.type
_entity_poly.pdbx_seq_one_letter_code
_entity_poly.pdbx_strand_id
1 'polypeptide(L)' 'MAIADDQLDEVIDIVSKAAYTGKIGDGKIFVAELQRVIRIRTGEADEAAL' A
#
# COMPACT_ATOMS: atom_id res chain seq x y z
N MET A 1 1.32 -2.15 3.87
CA MET A 1 2.15 -1.11 3.22
C MET A 1 1.35 0.18 3.26
N ALA A 2 1.95 1.29 3.69
CA ALA A 2 1.32 2.60 3.58
C ALA A 2 1.73 3.22 2.24
N ILE A 3 0.79 3.84 1.54
CA ILE A 3 0.95 4.34 0.18
C ILE A 3 0.13 5.62 0.09
N ALA A 4 0.57 6.58 -0.73
CA ALA A 4 -0.27 7.71 -1.11
C ALA A 4 -1.47 7.25 -1.95
N ASP A 5 -2.60 7.95 -1.84
CA ASP A 5 -3.85 7.55 -2.50
C ASP A 5 -3.75 7.54 -4.02
N ASP A 6 -2.96 8.45 -4.60
CA ASP A 6 -2.74 8.58 -6.04
C ASP A 6 -1.90 7.42 -6.63
N GLN A 7 -1.20 6.67 -5.79
CA GLN A 7 -0.38 5.51 -6.19
C GLN A 7 -1.07 4.17 -5.91
N LEU A 8 -2.24 4.16 -5.27
CA LEU A 8 -2.90 2.94 -4.80
C LEU A 8 -3.10 1.90 -5.92
N ASP A 9 -3.70 2.32 -7.03
CA ASP A 9 -4.05 1.42 -8.14
C ASP A 9 -2.80 0.84 -8.83
N GLU A 10 -1.77 1.66 -9.02
CA GLU A 10 -0.50 1.24 -9.62
C GLU A 10 0.15 0.14 -8.78
N VAL A 11 0.19 0.32 -7.45
CA VAL A 11 0.83 -0.63 -6.56
C VAL A 11 0.05 -1.94 -6.46
N ILE A 12 -1.29 -1.89 -6.46
CA ILE A 12 -2.13 -3.09 -6.51
C ILE A 12 -1.83 -3.91 -7.77
N ASP A 13 -1.72 -3.27 -8.93
CA ASP A 13 -1.43 -3.95 -10.19
C ASP A 13 -0.04 -4.60 -10.19
N ILE A 14 0.98 -3.88 -9.72
CA ILE A 14 2.36 -4.40 -9.61
C ILE A 14 2.40 -5.63 -8.68
N VAL A 15 1.83 -5.53 -7.48
CA VAL A 15 1.83 -6.63 -6.50
C VAL A 15 1.05 -7.83 -7.05
N SER A 16 -0.10 -7.58 -7.68
CA SER A 16 -0.92 -8.65 -8.26
C SER A 16 -0.15 -9.39 -9.35
N LYS A 17 0.49 -8.68 -10.27
CA LYS A 17 1.30 -9.28 -11.35
C LYS A 17 2.50 -10.05 -10.81
N ALA A 18 3.18 -9.51 -9.80
CA ALA A 18 4.34 -10.16 -9.20
C ALA A 18 3.97 -11.44 -8.42
N ALA A 19 2.81 -11.45 -7.76
CA ALA A 19 2.35 -12.58 -6.95
C ALA A 19 1.57 -13.65 -7.74
N TYR A 20 1.12 -13.36 -8.96
CA TYR A 20 0.30 -14.26 -9.75
C TYR A 20 1.08 -15.48 -10.26
N THR A 21 0.64 -16.68 -9.89
CA THR A 21 1.17 -17.96 -10.39
C THR A 21 0.14 -18.75 -11.20
N GLY A 22 -1.12 -18.31 -11.22
CA GLY A 22 -2.24 -18.98 -11.89
C GLY A 22 -2.77 -20.18 -11.12
N LYS A 23 -2.34 -20.38 -9.87
CA LYS A 23 -2.77 -21.50 -9.03
C LYS A 23 -3.72 -21.02 -7.94
N ILE A 24 -4.60 -21.92 -7.50
CA ILE A 24 -5.42 -21.67 -6.32
C ILE A 24 -4.47 -21.44 -5.14
N GLY A 25 -4.62 -20.30 -4.48
CA GLY A 25 -3.78 -19.92 -3.35
C GLY A 25 -2.86 -18.73 -3.60
N ASP A 26 -2.89 -18.09 -4.78
CA ASP A 26 -2.10 -16.87 -5.08
C ASP A 26 -2.33 -15.72 -4.08
N GLY A 27 -3.46 -15.74 -3.36
CA GLY A 27 -3.70 -14.89 -2.18
C GLY A 27 -4.75 -13.81 -2.40
N LYS A 28 -4.71 -12.78 -1.55
CA LYS A 28 -5.62 -11.63 -1.56
C LYS A 28 -4.86 -10.38 -1.15
N ILE A 29 -5.23 -9.24 -1.74
CA ILE A 29 -4.80 -7.92 -1.31
C ILE A 29 -5.96 -7.30 -0.56
N PHE A 30 -5.70 -6.78 0.64
CA PHE A 30 -6.66 -6.01 1.41
C PHE A 30 -6.19 -4.57 1.46
N VAL A 31 -7.12 -3.66 1.20
CA VAL A 31 -6.90 -2.21 1.30
C VAL A 31 -7.67 -1.72 2.52
N ALA A 32 -7.00 -0.92 3.35
CA ALA A 32 -7.60 -0.28 4.50
C ALA A 32 -7.12 1.16 4.56
N GLU A 33 -8.04 2.07 4.86
CA GLU A 33 -7.74 3.50 4.98
C GLU A 33 -6.91 3.78 6.24
N LEU A 34 -5.86 4.59 6.09
CA LEU A 34 -5.06 5.08 7.21
C LEU A 34 -5.56 6.47 7.60
N GLN A 35 -6.19 6.58 8.76
CA GLN A 35 -6.70 7.86 9.24
C GLN A 35 -5.61 8.87 9.57
N ARG A 36 -4.38 8.41 9.87
CA ARG A 36 -3.24 9.27 10.18
C ARG A 36 -1.92 8.53 10.03
N VAL A 37 -0.89 9.21 9.52
CA VAL A 37 0.49 8.70 9.47
C VAL A 37 1.41 9.70 10.16
N ILE A 38 2.38 9.22 10.94
CA ILE A 38 3.36 10.08 11.63
C ILE A 38 4.77 9.52 11.44
N ARG A 39 5.69 10.34 10.91
CA ARG A 39 7.11 9.99 10.81
C ARG A 39 7.79 10.28 12.15
N ILE A 40 8.08 9.24 12.93
CA ILE A 40 8.65 9.35 14.29
C ILE A 40 9.91 10.24 14.35
N ARG A 41 10.77 10.19 13.34
CA ARG A 41 12.05 10.91 13.33
C ARG A 41 11.90 12.43 13.20
N THR A 42 10.91 12.89 12.45
CA THR A 42 10.74 14.32 12.11
C THR A 42 9.49 14.93 12.73
N GLY A 43 8.53 14.09 13.14
CA GLY A 43 7.21 14.52 13.60
C GLY A 43 6.25 14.93 12.48
N GLU A 44 6.65 14.74 11.21
CA GLU A 44 5.80 15.03 10.05
C GLU A 44 4.58 14.11 10.03
N ALA A 45 3.48 14.60 9.45
CA ALA A 45 2.21 13.89 9.35
C ALA A 45 1.79 13.65 7.89
N ASP A 46 1.03 12.59 7.71
CA ASP A 46 0.26 12.25 6.50
C ASP A 46 1.14 12.25 5.24
N GLU A 47 0.84 13.04 4.20
CA GLU A 47 1.63 13.07 2.97
C GLU A 47 3.12 13.36 3.19
N ALA A 48 3.46 14.25 4.13
CA ALA A 48 4.86 14.55 4.46
C ALA A 48 5.54 13.39 5.22
N ALA A 49 4.76 12.51 5.82
CA ALA A 49 5.24 11.34 6.54
C ALA A 49 5.47 10.11 5.65
N LEU A 50 4.86 10.09 4.46
CA LEU A 50 5.01 9.01 3.48
C LEU A 50 6.35 9.07 2.72
#